data_AF-A0AAN7SF35-F1
#
_entry.id   AF-A0AAN7SF35-F1
#
_cell.length_a   1.000
_cell.length_b   1.000
_cell.length_c   1.000
_cell.angle_alpha   90.00
_cell.angle_beta   90.00
_cell.angle_gamma   90.00
#
_symmetry.space_group_name_H-M   'P 1'
#
loop_
_entity.id
_entity.type
_entity.pdbx_description
1 polymer ?
#
loop_
_entity_poly.entity_id
_entity_poly.type
_entity_poly.pdbx_seq_one_letter_code
_entity_poly.pdbx_strand_id
1 'polypeptide(L)'
;MNNNILFIYLFLIQFLSIWCDNYNEDNDWDVLVFTQRWPLTVCSQWIKENSNHSCRLPDYEDIWTVHGIWPTKSGTRGPWNCDDTWKFNESAVAPIESDLQEFWINIEKNTALTSLWEHEWKKHGTCAAVLPQLNNELKFFKQGLEWIKMFNMKSILLKYNIIPSLNGYEVENIFNSIKNVLNHDPVVQCVVDKESKETLISEIQICFDRSFNLIDCDPVEKNFRKDGILTDCSLKKKVFYPNKVLSLLNAETFDSDKKSSFDELLETRNYWISIYKTIKFLIWATI
;
A
#
# COMPACT_ATOMS: atom_id res chain seq x y z
N MET A 1 -19.01 54.15 51.85
CA MET A 1 -19.27 52.70 51.87
C MET A 1 -19.68 52.27 50.47
N ASN A 2 -19.08 51.16 50.01
CA ASN A 2 -19.32 50.42 48.75
C ASN A 2 -18.73 50.97 47.43
N ASN A 3 -17.40 51.12 47.41
CA ASN A 3 -16.58 51.04 46.19
C ASN A 3 -16.03 49.61 45.96
N ASN A 4 -16.78 48.56 46.32
CA ASN A 4 -16.30 47.17 46.35
C ASN A 4 -17.16 46.17 45.55
N ILE A 5 -17.87 46.62 44.52
CA ILE A 5 -18.65 45.70 43.65
C ILE A 5 -18.12 45.67 42.21
N LEU A 6 -17.27 46.63 41.80
CA LEU A 6 -16.68 46.65 40.45
C LEU A 6 -15.34 45.88 40.32
N PHE A 7 -14.81 45.33 41.41
CA PHE A 7 -13.56 44.55 41.41
C PHE A 7 -13.77 43.04 41.38
N ILE A 8 -15.02 42.55 41.46
CA ILE A 8 -15.32 41.11 41.46
C ILE A 8 -15.49 40.56 40.03
N TYR A 9 -15.71 41.42 39.03
CA TYR A 9 -15.84 41.01 37.62
C TYR A 9 -14.53 41.01 36.82
N LEU A 10 -13.42 41.48 37.39
CA LEU A 10 -12.11 41.48 36.72
C LEU A 10 -11.15 40.37 37.20
N PHE A 11 -11.61 39.49 38.10
CA PHE A 11 -10.86 38.31 38.56
C PHE A 11 -11.45 36.97 38.08
N LEU A 12 -12.31 36.99 37.05
CA LEU A 12 -12.85 35.78 36.40
C LEU A 12 -12.43 35.64 34.92
N ILE A 13 -11.44 36.42 34.46
CA ILE A 13 -10.85 36.29 33.10
C ILE A 13 -9.32 36.07 33.17
N GLN A 14 -8.82 35.49 34.26
CA GLN A 14 -7.42 35.05 34.38
C GLN A 14 -7.27 33.55 34.67
N PHE A 15 -8.33 32.78 34.44
CA PHE A 15 -8.19 31.37 34.08
C PHE A 15 -8.56 31.22 32.60
N LEU A 16 -7.84 31.94 31.73
CA LEU A 16 -7.42 31.28 30.49
C LEU A 16 -6.63 30.08 30.98
N SER A 17 -7.30 28.94 31.06
CA SER A 17 -6.69 27.65 31.14
C SER A 17 -5.73 27.59 29.96
N ILE A 18 -4.48 27.95 30.23
CA ILE A 18 -3.32 27.53 29.47
C ILE A 18 -3.34 26.01 29.63
N TRP A 19 -4.19 25.36 28.85
CA TRP A 19 -3.87 24.05 28.33
C TRP A 19 -2.68 24.33 27.43
N CYS A 20 -1.49 24.38 28.03
CA CYS A 20 -0.35 23.84 27.34
C CYS A 20 -0.70 22.36 27.21
N ASP A 21 -1.39 22.01 26.13
CA ASP A 21 -1.13 20.72 25.52
C ASP A 21 0.39 20.64 25.47
N ASN A 22 0.96 19.59 26.05
CA ASN A 22 2.34 19.22 25.79
C ASN A 22 2.42 18.89 24.31
N TYR A 23 2.45 19.92 23.46
CA TYR A 23 2.63 19.80 22.03
C TYR A 23 4.08 19.39 21.88
N ASN A 24 4.27 18.08 21.81
CA ASN A 24 5.57 17.50 21.60
C ASN A 24 5.98 17.89 20.17
N GLU A 25 6.81 18.93 20.01
CA GLU A 25 7.25 19.43 18.70
C GLU A 25 7.86 18.33 17.83
N ASP A 26 8.36 17.25 18.45
CA ASP A 26 8.88 16.04 17.79
C ASP A 26 7.82 15.23 17.03
N ASN A 27 6.53 15.40 17.34
CA ASN A 27 5.41 14.68 16.71
C ASN A 27 4.65 15.53 15.67
N ASP A 28 5.16 16.72 15.34
CA ASP A 28 4.52 17.62 14.38
C ASP A 28 4.76 17.16 12.93
N TRP A 29 3.73 17.31 12.09
CA TRP A 29 3.76 16.90 10.68
C TRP A 29 2.73 17.67 9.84
N ASP A 30 2.99 17.72 8.53
CA ASP A 30 2.29 18.62 7.61
C ASP A 30 1.49 17.88 6.53
N VAL A 31 1.95 16.68 6.16
CA VAL A 31 1.45 15.90 5.01
C VAL A 31 1.14 14.47 5.43
N LEU A 32 0.08 13.89 4.87
CA LEU A 32 -0.16 12.46 4.87
C LEU A 32 0.28 11.86 3.55
N VAL A 33 1.26 10.97 3.60
CA VAL A 33 1.70 10.20 2.43
C VAL A 33 0.92 8.89 2.42
N PHE A 34 0.05 8.71 1.45
CA PHE A 34 -0.65 7.45 1.24
C PHE A 34 0.12 6.59 0.24
N THR A 35 0.57 5.44 0.73
CA THR A 35 1.45 4.55 -0.02
C THR A 35 0.71 3.28 -0.42
N GLN A 36 0.71 3.00 -1.72
CA GLN A 36 0.26 1.73 -2.29
C GLN A 36 1.48 0.94 -2.76
N ARG A 37 1.46 -0.38 -2.58
CA ARG A 37 2.54 -1.29 -2.99
C ARG A 37 2.06 -2.36 -3.95
N TRP A 38 2.96 -2.81 -4.83
CA TRP A 38 2.65 -3.86 -5.79
C TRP A 38 2.92 -5.26 -5.21
N PRO A 39 1.88 -6.10 -5.01
CA PRO A 39 2.04 -7.34 -4.26
C PRO A 39 3.06 -8.32 -4.84
N LEU A 40 3.13 -8.43 -6.16
CA LEU A 40 4.03 -9.39 -6.82
C LEU A 40 5.51 -8.99 -6.71
N THR A 41 5.81 -7.68 -6.63
CA THR A 41 7.17 -7.19 -6.41
C THR A 41 7.59 -7.46 -4.96
N VAL A 42 6.74 -7.14 -3.98
CA VAL A 42 6.98 -7.44 -2.56
C VAL A 42 7.19 -8.95 -2.35
N CYS A 43 6.30 -9.77 -2.93
CA CYS A 43 6.43 -11.22 -2.86
C CYS A 43 7.74 -11.72 -3.47
N SER A 44 8.14 -11.18 -4.62
CA SER A 44 9.40 -11.54 -5.29
C SER A 44 10.63 -11.22 -4.43
N GLN A 45 10.62 -10.12 -3.67
CA GLN A 45 11.68 -9.80 -2.72
C GLN A 45 11.64 -10.79 -1.54
N TRP A 46 10.47 -10.98 -0.93
CA TRP A 46 10.28 -11.80 0.28
C TRP A 46 10.78 -13.23 0.13
N ILE A 47 10.41 -13.92 -0.96
CA ILE A 47 10.79 -15.33 -1.18
C ILE A 47 12.27 -15.51 -1.56
N LYS A 48 12.94 -14.43 -1.97
CA LYS A 48 14.39 -14.45 -2.25
C LYS A 48 15.23 -14.23 -1.00
N GLU A 49 14.65 -13.67 0.07
CA GLU A 49 15.36 -13.49 1.34
C GLU A 49 15.59 -14.83 2.06
N ASN A 50 14.67 -15.78 1.91
CA ASN A 50 14.78 -17.10 2.52
C ASN A 50 13.99 -18.14 1.72
N SER A 51 14.57 -19.32 1.48
CA SER A 51 13.93 -20.40 0.72
C SER A 51 12.65 -20.95 1.36
N ASN A 52 12.45 -20.73 2.65
CA ASN A 52 11.24 -21.15 3.38
C ASN A 52 10.12 -20.10 3.33
N HIS A 53 10.39 -18.92 2.77
CA HIS A 53 9.40 -17.87 2.64
C HIS A 53 8.39 -18.17 1.55
N SER A 54 7.14 -17.81 1.81
CA SER A 54 6.02 -17.85 0.88
C SER A 54 5.17 -16.60 1.04
N CYS A 55 4.26 -16.35 0.09
CA CYS A 55 3.47 -15.13 0.06
C CYS A 55 1.99 -15.40 0.34
N ARG A 56 1.33 -14.42 0.96
CA ARG A 56 -0.12 -14.22 0.89
C ARG A 56 -0.34 -13.17 -0.20
N LEU A 57 -1.13 -13.50 -1.21
CA LEU A 57 -1.51 -12.55 -2.26
C LEU A 57 -3.00 -12.27 -2.14
N PRO A 58 -3.46 -11.10 -2.60
CA PRO A 58 -4.89 -10.81 -2.68
C PRO A 58 -5.62 -11.82 -3.58
N ASP A 59 -6.91 -12.00 -3.34
CA ASP A 59 -7.74 -12.90 -4.14
C ASP A 59 -7.94 -12.35 -5.57
N TYR A 60 -8.02 -11.03 -5.72
CA TYR A 60 -8.13 -10.40 -7.04
C TYR A 60 -6.77 -10.19 -7.71
N GLU A 61 -6.71 -10.56 -8.98
CA GLU A 61 -5.52 -10.32 -9.81
C GLU A 61 -5.31 -8.84 -10.12
N ASP A 62 -4.04 -8.50 -10.27
CA ASP A 62 -3.52 -7.19 -10.65
C ASP A 62 -3.97 -6.03 -9.76
N ILE A 63 -4.21 -6.26 -8.47
CA ILE A 63 -4.55 -5.19 -7.54
C ILE A 63 -3.33 -4.63 -6.82
N TRP A 64 -3.38 -3.33 -6.57
CA TRP A 64 -2.47 -2.67 -5.63
C TRP A 64 -3.04 -2.79 -4.22
N THR A 65 -2.17 -2.91 -3.22
CA THR A 65 -2.57 -2.95 -1.81
C THR A 65 -1.97 -1.78 -1.06
N VAL A 66 -2.61 -1.39 0.04
CA VAL A 66 -2.10 -0.36 0.93
C VAL A 66 -0.82 -0.88 1.59
N HIS A 67 0.22 -0.04 1.58
CA HIS A 67 1.34 -0.18 2.50
C HIS A 67 1.03 0.60 3.77
N GLY A 68 0.71 1.89 3.65
CA GLY A 68 0.42 2.72 4.81
C GLY A 68 -0.07 4.13 4.53
N ILE A 69 -0.44 4.81 5.62
CA ILE A 69 -0.71 6.25 5.68
C ILE A 69 0.34 6.84 6.62
N TRP A 70 1.21 7.69 6.10
CA TRP A 70 2.39 8.14 6.83
C TRP A 70 2.35 9.65 7.06
N PRO A 71 2.03 10.08 8.30
CA PRO A 71 2.32 11.42 8.77
C PRO A 71 3.78 11.78 8.52
N THR A 72 3.99 12.84 7.75
CA THR A 72 5.31 13.26 7.29
C THR A 72 5.46 14.77 7.45
N LYS A 73 6.53 15.20 8.13
CA LYS A 73 6.97 16.59 8.17
C LYS A 73 7.85 16.88 6.98
N SER A 74 7.57 17.98 6.27
CA SER A 74 8.30 18.30 5.04
C SER A 74 9.82 18.33 5.26
N GLY A 75 10.57 17.73 4.34
CA GLY A 75 12.02 17.58 4.45
C GLY A 75 12.50 16.49 5.43
N THR A 76 11.60 15.70 6.02
CA THR A 76 11.93 14.58 6.92
C THR A 76 11.12 13.33 6.57
N ARG A 77 11.53 12.13 7.03
CA ARG A 77 10.78 10.88 6.79
C ARG A 77 9.76 10.53 7.88
N GLY A 78 9.72 11.33 8.95
CA GLY A 78 8.91 11.09 10.14
C GLY A 78 7.90 12.21 10.36
N PRO A 79 7.22 12.23 11.51
CA PRO A 79 7.58 11.54 12.75
C PRO A 79 7.21 10.04 12.75
N TRP A 80 7.78 9.29 13.70
CA TRP A 80 7.51 7.86 13.89
C TRP A 80 7.31 7.51 15.37
N ASN A 81 6.50 6.49 15.65
CA ASN A 81 6.29 5.94 17.00
C ASN A 81 5.85 7.01 18.03
N CYS A 82 4.91 7.87 17.66
CA CYS A 82 4.52 9.03 18.46
C CYS A 82 3.88 8.68 19.82
N ASP A 83 3.35 7.47 19.97
CA ASP A 83 2.88 6.92 21.24
C ASP A 83 3.21 5.42 21.34
N ASP A 84 4.34 5.10 21.97
CA ASP A 84 4.75 3.71 22.20
C ASP A 84 3.85 2.95 23.20
N THR A 85 3.01 3.64 23.97
CA THR A 85 2.11 3.00 24.94
C THR A 85 0.82 2.51 24.29
N TRP A 86 0.42 3.11 23.16
CA TRP A 86 -0.76 2.72 22.41
C TRP A 86 -0.50 1.55 21.47
N LYS A 87 -0.46 0.35 22.03
CA LYS A 87 -0.31 -0.89 21.27
C LYS A 87 -1.50 -1.15 20.36
N PHE A 88 -1.24 -1.71 19.19
CA PHE A 88 -2.28 -2.12 18.26
C PHE A 88 -3.23 -3.15 18.91
N ASN A 89 -4.53 -2.89 18.82
CA ASN A 89 -5.57 -3.80 19.25
C ASN A 89 -6.31 -4.39 18.05
N GLU A 90 -6.05 -5.67 17.75
CA GLU A 90 -6.71 -6.39 16.66
C GLU A 90 -8.25 -6.38 16.76
N SER A 91 -8.79 -6.45 17.99
CA SER A 91 -10.25 -6.40 18.18
C SER A 91 -10.86 -5.06 17.78
N ALA A 92 -10.08 -3.96 17.74
CA ALA A 92 -10.56 -2.66 17.31
C ALA A 92 -10.85 -2.62 15.80
N VAL A 93 -10.19 -3.47 15.01
CA VAL A 93 -10.35 -3.54 13.55
C VAL A 93 -11.15 -4.74 13.07
N ALA A 94 -11.58 -5.63 13.96
CA ALA A 94 -12.40 -6.80 13.64
C ALA A 94 -13.59 -6.50 12.68
N PRO A 95 -14.32 -5.37 12.78
CA PRO A 95 -15.42 -5.05 11.86
C PRO A 95 -15.00 -4.84 10.39
N ILE A 96 -13.71 -4.64 10.10
CA ILE A 96 -13.16 -4.37 8.77
C ILE A 96 -12.04 -5.36 8.39
N GLU A 97 -11.87 -6.43 9.14
CA GLU A 97 -10.74 -7.34 8.98
C GLU A 97 -10.70 -7.97 7.58
N SER A 98 -11.85 -8.36 7.03
CA SER A 98 -11.92 -8.92 5.66
C SER A 98 -11.41 -7.93 4.60
N ASP A 99 -11.75 -6.65 4.73
CA ASP A 99 -11.28 -5.62 3.81
C ASP A 99 -9.77 -5.38 3.99
N LEU A 100 -9.25 -5.47 5.22
CA LEU A 100 -7.81 -5.38 5.48
C LEU A 100 -7.04 -6.57 4.91
N GLN A 101 -7.59 -7.78 5.02
CA GLN A 101 -6.97 -8.99 4.46
C GLN A 101 -6.89 -8.95 2.93
N GLU A 102 -7.76 -8.20 2.24
CA GLU A 102 -7.71 -8.06 0.78
C GLU A 102 -6.88 -6.84 0.35
N PHE A 103 -7.18 -5.66 0.90
CA PHE A 103 -6.66 -4.40 0.39
C PHE A 103 -5.47 -3.84 1.19
N TRP A 104 -5.20 -4.32 2.39
CA TRP A 104 -4.05 -3.95 3.22
C TRP A 104 -3.32 -5.20 3.71
N ILE A 105 -3.22 -6.21 2.83
CA ILE A 105 -2.74 -7.55 3.19
C ILE A 105 -1.28 -7.55 3.64
N ASN A 106 -0.99 -8.35 4.66
CA ASN A 106 0.38 -8.75 4.95
C ASN A 106 0.84 -9.87 4.00
N ILE A 107 1.63 -9.49 3.00
CA ILE A 107 2.12 -10.39 1.94
C ILE A 107 3.08 -11.45 2.48
N GLU A 108 3.77 -11.17 3.58
CA GLU A 108 4.81 -12.04 4.14
C GLU A 108 4.17 -13.21 4.90
N LYS A 109 3.93 -14.35 4.22
CA LYS A 109 3.13 -15.45 4.79
C LYS A 109 3.72 -16.08 6.05
N ASN A 110 5.03 -15.94 6.24
CA ASN A 110 5.74 -16.52 7.37
C ASN A 110 5.76 -15.60 8.61
N THR A 111 5.09 -14.44 8.55
CA THR A 111 4.83 -13.57 9.71
C THR A 111 3.34 -13.59 10.07
N ALA A 112 2.98 -13.04 11.23
CA ALA A 112 1.59 -12.97 11.70
C ALA A 112 0.72 -12.19 10.71
N LEU A 113 -0.56 -12.55 10.59
CA LEU A 113 -1.48 -11.92 9.64
C LEU A 113 -1.58 -10.39 9.87
N THR A 114 -1.61 -10.00 11.14
CA THR A 114 -1.71 -8.62 11.60
C THR A 114 -0.37 -7.88 11.69
N SER A 115 0.75 -8.52 11.38
CA SER A 115 2.10 -7.96 11.60
C SER A 115 2.30 -6.62 10.89
N LEU A 116 1.75 -6.47 9.68
CA LEU A 116 1.79 -5.20 8.95
C LEU A 116 0.94 -4.14 9.64
N TRP A 117 -0.28 -4.48 10.06
CA TRP A 117 -1.19 -3.54 10.70
C TRP A 117 -0.65 -3.06 12.05
N GLU A 118 -0.05 -3.96 12.83
CA GLU A 118 0.65 -3.60 14.06
C GLU A 118 1.79 -2.62 13.79
N HIS A 119 2.62 -2.89 12.76
CA HIS A 119 3.72 -2.02 12.36
C HIS A 119 3.22 -0.63 11.96
N GLU A 120 2.26 -0.56 11.04
CA GLU A 120 1.72 0.68 10.50
C GLU A 120 1.02 1.50 11.58
N TRP A 121 0.24 0.85 12.46
CA TRP A 121 -0.40 1.54 13.57
C TRP A 121 0.63 2.14 14.52
N LYS A 122 1.56 1.29 15.02
CA LYS A 122 2.55 1.72 16.01
C LYS A 122 3.41 2.86 15.46
N LYS A 123 3.93 2.69 14.25
CA LYS A 123 4.91 3.60 13.67
C LYS A 123 4.29 4.87 13.12
N HIS A 124 3.10 4.79 12.52
CA HIS A 124 2.49 5.89 11.76
C HIS A 124 1.10 6.27 12.28
N GLY A 125 0.24 5.31 12.59
CA GLY A 125 -1.12 5.54 13.09
C GLY A 125 -1.17 6.36 14.39
N THR A 126 -0.27 6.07 15.34
CA THR A 126 -0.14 6.84 16.58
C THR A 126 0.18 8.32 16.34
N CYS A 127 0.96 8.64 15.30
CA CYS A 127 1.26 10.01 14.89
C CYS A 127 0.07 10.67 14.18
N ALA A 128 -0.70 9.90 13.42
CA ALA A 128 -1.87 10.38 12.70
C ALA A 128 -3.04 10.72 13.64
N ALA A 129 -3.06 10.09 14.82
CA ALA A 129 -4.15 10.16 15.78
C ALA A 129 -4.43 11.56 16.38
N VAL A 130 -3.55 12.53 16.11
CA VAL A 130 -3.81 13.96 16.38
C VAL A 130 -4.98 14.51 15.54
N LEU A 131 -5.31 13.87 14.41
CA LEU A 131 -6.46 14.23 13.60
C LEU A 131 -7.72 13.48 14.07
N PRO A 132 -8.86 14.17 14.34
CA PRO A 132 -10.11 13.52 14.75
C PRO A 132 -10.62 12.42 13.80
N GLN A 133 -10.26 12.52 12.53
CA GLN A 133 -10.59 11.57 11.47
C GLN A 133 -9.77 10.27 11.55
N LEU A 134 -8.61 10.27 12.23
CA LEU A 134 -7.67 9.14 12.34
C LEU A 134 -7.37 8.76 13.80
N ASN A 135 -8.08 9.33 14.77
CA ASN A 135 -7.77 9.25 16.20
C ASN A 135 -8.08 7.91 16.89
N ASN A 136 -8.08 6.81 16.15
CA ASN A 136 -8.05 5.43 16.66
C ASN A 136 -7.76 4.47 15.50
N GLU A 137 -7.47 3.21 15.85
CA GLU A 137 -7.15 2.13 14.91
C GLU A 137 -8.23 1.99 13.83
N LEU A 138 -9.50 1.83 14.22
CA LEU A 138 -10.59 1.59 13.28
C LEU A 138 -10.70 2.71 12.24
N LYS A 139 -10.61 3.97 12.68
CA LYS A 139 -10.68 5.14 11.80
C LYS A 139 -9.48 5.23 10.86
N PHE A 140 -8.28 5.02 11.37
CA PHE A 140 -7.04 5.04 10.58
C PHE A 140 -7.08 3.99 9.46
N PHE A 141 -7.41 2.75 9.82
CA PHE A 141 -7.50 1.65 8.86
C PHE A 141 -8.65 1.82 7.87
N LYS A 142 -9.82 2.30 8.32
CA LYS A 142 -10.93 2.65 7.41
C LYS A 142 -10.51 3.70 6.39
N GLN A 143 -9.77 4.74 6.79
CA GLN A 143 -9.35 5.78 5.85
C GLN A 143 -8.47 5.21 4.73
N GLY A 144 -7.53 4.31 5.04
CA GLY A 144 -6.70 3.66 4.01
C GLY A 144 -7.52 2.77 3.08
N LEU A 145 -8.52 2.07 3.61
CA LEU A 145 -9.46 1.26 2.82
C LEU A 145 -10.38 2.13 1.93
N GLU A 146 -10.72 3.34 2.35
CA GLU A 146 -11.44 4.29 1.51
C GLU A 146 -10.55 4.84 0.39
N TRP A 147 -9.31 5.23 0.73
CA TRP A 147 -8.37 5.79 -0.24
C TRP A 147 -7.89 4.77 -1.29
N ILE A 148 -7.69 3.49 -0.94
CA ILE A 148 -7.34 2.47 -1.94
C ILE A 148 -8.47 2.24 -2.95
N LYS A 149 -9.73 2.39 -2.53
CA LYS A 149 -10.91 2.30 -3.40
C LYS A 149 -11.03 3.55 -4.28
N MET A 150 -10.78 4.74 -3.73
CA MET A 150 -10.89 6.02 -4.44
C MET A 150 -9.73 6.27 -5.42
N PHE A 151 -8.50 5.95 -5.01
CA PHE A 151 -7.26 6.20 -5.74
C PHE A 151 -6.64 4.89 -6.23
N ASN A 152 -7.45 4.03 -6.82
CA ASN A 152 -7.03 2.70 -7.27
C ASN A 152 -5.97 2.79 -8.39
N MET A 153 -4.71 2.43 -8.09
CA MET A 153 -3.61 2.60 -9.04
C MET A 153 -3.75 1.74 -10.30
N LYS A 154 -4.35 0.55 -10.22
CA LYS A 154 -4.69 -0.26 -11.41
C LYS A 154 -5.55 0.55 -12.38
N SER A 155 -6.63 1.17 -11.87
CA SER A 155 -7.57 1.95 -12.67
C SER A 155 -6.95 3.24 -13.21
N ILE A 156 -6.10 3.91 -12.42
CA ILE A 156 -5.40 5.13 -12.82
C ILE A 156 -4.41 4.83 -13.96
N LEU A 157 -3.54 3.83 -13.78
CA LEU A 157 -2.53 3.43 -14.78
C LEU A 157 -3.18 2.92 -16.08
N LEU A 158 -4.28 2.18 -15.96
CA LEU A 158 -5.02 1.65 -17.11
C LEU A 158 -5.54 2.73 -18.05
N LYS A 159 -5.84 3.95 -17.56
CA LYS A 159 -6.26 5.09 -18.41
C LYS A 159 -5.20 5.47 -19.46
N TYR A 160 -3.95 5.09 -19.24
CA TYR A 160 -2.82 5.30 -20.14
C TYR A 160 -2.27 3.99 -20.71
N ASN A 161 -3.06 2.90 -20.65
CA ASN A 161 -2.68 1.56 -21.09
C ASN A 161 -1.43 1.00 -20.39
N ILE A 162 -1.15 1.45 -19.17
CA ILE A 162 -0.08 0.89 -18.33
C ILE A 162 -0.69 -0.27 -17.54
N ILE A 163 -0.41 -1.48 -17.97
CA ILE A 163 -0.85 -2.74 -17.37
C ILE A 163 0.35 -3.57 -16.92
N PRO A 164 0.15 -4.57 -16.04
CA PRO A 164 1.21 -5.48 -15.66
C PRO A 164 1.89 -6.11 -16.89
N SER A 165 3.19 -5.85 -17.04
CA SER A 165 4.03 -6.30 -18.13
C SER A 165 5.51 -6.36 -17.72
N LEU A 166 6.20 -7.40 -18.21
CA LEU A 166 7.65 -7.55 -18.12
C LEU A 166 8.39 -6.84 -19.27
N ASN A 167 7.67 -6.28 -20.25
CA ASN A 167 8.31 -5.40 -21.26
C ASN A 167 8.77 -4.07 -20.63
N GLY A 168 8.16 -3.72 -19.49
CA GLY A 168 8.46 -2.54 -18.70
C GLY A 168 8.08 -1.21 -19.35
N TYR A 169 8.19 -0.15 -18.57
CA TYR A 169 7.82 1.21 -18.95
C TYR A 169 8.94 2.18 -18.57
N GLU A 170 9.03 3.32 -19.26
CA GLU A 170 9.82 4.44 -18.71
C GLU A 170 9.13 4.96 -17.45
N VAL A 171 9.90 5.26 -16.39
CA VAL A 171 9.32 5.81 -15.15
C VAL A 171 8.50 7.06 -15.41
N GLU A 172 8.97 7.89 -16.34
CA GLU A 172 8.33 9.13 -16.73
C GLU A 172 6.90 8.89 -17.23
N ASN A 173 6.66 7.82 -17.99
CA ASN A 173 5.32 7.48 -18.45
C ASN A 173 4.41 7.06 -17.29
N ILE A 174 4.94 6.31 -16.32
CA ILE A 174 4.21 5.91 -15.11
C ILE A 174 3.85 7.16 -14.30
N PHE A 175 4.84 8.00 -13.98
CA PHE A 175 4.67 9.24 -13.23
C PHE A 175 3.64 10.17 -13.90
N ASN A 176 3.81 10.46 -15.19
CA ASN A 176 2.94 11.36 -15.93
C ASN A 176 1.51 10.82 -16.06
N SER A 177 1.33 9.49 -16.19
CA SER A 177 -0.01 8.90 -16.25
C SER A 177 -0.80 9.16 -14.96
N ILE A 178 -0.17 9.02 -13.80
CA ILE A 178 -0.79 9.26 -12.50
C ILE A 178 -1.03 10.76 -12.30
N LYS A 179 0.00 11.58 -12.57
CA LYS A 179 -0.08 13.05 -12.49
C LYS A 179 -1.23 13.60 -13.32
N ASN A 180 -1.40 13.14 -14.56
CA ASN A 180 -2.45 13.64 -15.44
C ASN A 180 -3.87 13.24 -14.98
N VAL A 181 -4.02 12.14 -14.23
CA VAL A 181 -5.33 11.72 -13.70
C VAL A 181 -5.66 12.43 -12.40
N LEU A 182 -4.66 12.60 -11.53
CA LEU A 182 -4.85 13.18 -10.19
C LEU A 182 -4.62 14.69 -10.13
N ASN A 183 -4.03 15.26 -11.19
CA ASN A 183 -3.59 16.65 -11.27
C ASN A 183 -2.62 17.06 -10.15
N HIS A 184 -1.86 16.09 -9.63
CA HIS A 184 -0.86 16.26 -8.57
C HIS A 184 0.35 15.36 -8.78
N ASP A 185 1.53 15.82 -8.37
CA ASP A 185 2.78 15.06 -8.47
C ASP A 185 2.77 13.84 -7.51
N PRO A 186 2.82 12.58 -8.01
CA PRO A 186 2.98 11.40 -7.17
C PRO A 186 4.46 11.10 -6.89
N VAL A 187 4.76 10.08 -6.08
CA VAL A 187 6.10 9.45 -6.04
C VAL A 187 6.01 8.04 -6.60
N VAL A 188 6.91 7.68 -7.52
CA VAL A 188 7.03 6.30 -8.05
C VAL A 188 8.30 5.68 -7.50
N GLN A 189 8.21 4.55 -6.81
CA GLN A 189 9.35 3.87 -6.22
C GLN A 189 9.61 2.51 -6.86
N CYS A 190 10.88 2.14 -6.96
CA CYS A 190 11.33 0.89 -7.52
C CYS A 190 12.28 0.15 -6.59
N VAL A 191 12.32 -1.17 -6.77
CA VAL A 191 13.38 -2.03 -6.23
C VAL A 191 14.15 -2.66 -7.38
N VAL A 192 15.43 -2.93 -7.16
CA VAL A 192 16.25 -3.68 -8.12
C VAL A 192 16.31 -5.12 -7.68
N ASP A 193 15.85 -6.03 -8.54
CA ASP A 193 15.97 -7.46 -8.30
C ASP A 193 17.44 -7.87 -8.23
N LYS A 194 17.83 -8.55 -7.15
CA LYS A 194 19.24 -8.85 -6.89
C LYS A 194 19.84 -9.83 -7.90
N GLU A 195 19.03 -10.70 -8.49
CA GLU A 195 19.49 -11.76 -9.42
C GLU A 195 19.46 -11.27 -10.85
N SER A 196 18.28 -10.91 -11.36
CA SER A 196 18.08 -10.46 -12.74
C SER A 196 18.64 -9.06 -13.00
N LYS A 197 18.87 -8.25 -11.95
CA LYS A 197 19.26 -6.83 -12.03
C LYS A 197 18.21 -5.94 -12.70
N GLU A 198 17.00 -6.47 -12.86
CA GLU A 198 15.86 -5.75 -13.39
C GLU A 198 15.28 -4.81 -12.36
N THR A 199 14.73 -3.69 -12.84
CA THR A 199 14.11 -2.68 -11.99
C THR A 199 12.60 -2.93 -11.96
N LEU A 200 12.03 -3.10 -10.78
CA LEU A 200 10.63 -3.44 -10.58
C LEU A 200 9.92 -2.30 -9.89
N ILE A 201 8.71 -1.96 -10.34
CA ILE A 201 7.87 -1.03 -9.59
C ILE A 201 7.51 -1.66 -8.24
N SER A 202 7.73 -0.91 -7.16
CA SER A 202 7.50 -1.36 -5.79
C SER A 202 6.32 -0.63 -5.19
N GLU A 203 6.35 0.70 -5.19
CA GLU A 203 5.36 1.52 -4.50
C GLU A 203 5.01 2.77 -5.31
N ILE A 204 3.78 3.25 -5.11
CA ILE A 204 3.31 4.55 -5.59
C ILE A 204 2.75 5.30 -4.40
N GLN A 205 3.18 6.55 -4.23
CA GLN A 205 2.72 7.42 -3.16
C GLN A 205 1.96 8.61 -3.74
N ILE A 206 0.88 8.97 -3.06
CA ILE A 206 0.13 10.21 -3.28
C ILE A 206 0.00 10.94 -1.95
N CYS A 207 -0.09 12.26 -1.97
CA CYS A 207 0.01 13.08 -0.78
C CYS A 207 -1.26 13.86 -0.51
N PHE A 208 -1.58 14.02 0.77
CA PHE A 208 -2.71 14.79 1.24
C PHE A 208 -2.29 15.81 2.28
N ASP A 209 -2.97 16.94 2.31
CA ASP A 209 -2.90 17.84 3.45
C ASP A 209 -3.63 17.24 4.67
N ARG A 210 -3.55 17.94 5.82
CA ARG A 210 -4.24 17.52 7.07
C ARG A 210 -5.77 17.54 6.99
N SER A 211 -6.33 18.11 5.92
CA SER A 211 -7.78 18.14 5.63
C SER A 211 -8.19 17.09 4.60
N PHE A 212 -7.26 16.22 4.20
CA PHE A 212 -7.45 15.15 3.20
C PHE A 212 -7.69 15.65 1.78
N ASN A 213 -7.25 16.87 1.45
CA ASN A 213 -7.18 17.31 0.06
C ASN A 213 -5.91 16.76 -0.57
N LEU A 214 -6.01 16.27 -1.80
CA LEU A 214 -4.83 15.92 -2.58
C LEU A 214 -3.93 17.15 -2.76
N ILE A 215 -2.63 16.92 -2.63
CA ILE A 215 -1.57 17.91 -2.87
C ILE A 215 -0.43 17.25 -3.63
N ASP A 216 0.45 18.07 -4.21
CA ASP A 216 1.69 17.57 -4.77
C ASP A 216 2.53 16.92 -3.66
N CYS A 217 3.07 15.74 -3.93
CA CYS A 217 4.10 15.18 -3.08
C CYS A 217 5.38 16.01 -3.18
N ASP A 218 6.06 16.19 -2.05
CA ASP A 218 7.41 16.77 -2.01
C ASP A 218 8.33 15.77 -1.31
N PRO A 219 9.34 15.21 -1.99
CA PRO A 219 10.14 14.16 -1.41
C PRO A 219 11.03 14.68 -0.27
N VAL A 220 11.19 13.83 0.73
CA VAL A 220 12.12 14.03 1.84
C VAL A 220 13.55 14.27 1.39
N GLU A 221 13.96 13.61 0.31
CA GLU A 221 15.30 13.72 -0.24
C GLU A 221 15.27 14.43 -1.58
N LYS A 222 16.05 15.50 -1.70
CA LYS A 222 16.24 16.24 -2.97
C LYS A 222 16.66 15.33 -4.13
N ASN A 223 17.31 14.20 -3.85
CA ASN A 223 17.77 13.22 -4.84
C ASN A 223 16.64 12.41 -5.49
N PHE A 224 15.41 12.45 -4.96
CA PHE A 224 14.24 11.82 -5.58
C PHE A 224 13.68 12.67 -6.73
N ARG A 225 13.98 13.97 -6.80
CA ARG A 225 13.56 14.80 -7.92
C ARG A 225 14.63 14.74 -9.02
N LYS A 226 14.33 14.01 -10.09
CA LYS A 226 15.21 13.87 -11.27
C LYS A 226 14.41 14.34 -12.49
N ASP A 227 14.89 15.34 -13.22
CA ASP A 227 14.22 15.86 -14.43
C ASP A 227 12.72 16.19 -14.24
N GLY A 228 12.37 16.71 -13.04
CA GLY A 228 10.99 17.08 -12.72
C GLY A 228 10.09 15.93 -12.25
N ILE A 229 10.55 14.69 -12.25
CA ILE A 229 9.80 13.53 -11.74
C ILE A 229 10.31 13.09 -10.36
N LEU A 230 9.39 12.58 -9.53
CA LEU A 230 9.67 12.13 -8.17
C LEU A 230 9.83 10.61 -8.12
N THR A 231 11.07 10.14 -8.08
CA THR A 231 11.36 8.71 -8.13
C THR A 231 12.78 8.33 -7.68
N ASP A 232 12.91 7.18 -7.02
CA ASP A 232 14.20 6.49 -6.86
C ASP A 232 14.54 5.56 -8.03
N CYS A 233 13.61 5.30 -8.95
CA CYS A 233 13.82 4.48 -10.13
C CYS A 233 14.92 5.08 -11.02
N SER A 234 15.59 4.22 -11.78
CA SER A 234 16.56 4.64 -12.78
C SER A 234 15.83 5.18 -14.02
N LEU A 235 16.11 6.43 -14.40
CA LEU A 235 15.59 7.02 -15.65
C LEU A 235 16.14 6.36 -16.93
N LYS A 236 17.21 5.56 -16.80
CA LYS A 236 17.90 4.92 -17.93
C LYS A 236 17.45 3.49 -18.19
N LYS A 237 16.57 2.94 -17.34
CA LYS A 237 16.13 1.54 -17.41
C LYS A 237 14.61 1.51 -17.46
N LYS A 238 14.08 0.54 -18.20
CA LYS A 238 12.67 0.19 -18.09
C LYS A 238 12.36 -0.31 -16.69
N VAL A 239 11.20 0.09 -16.18
CA VAL A 239 10.62 -0.37 -14.92
C VAL A 239 9.63 -1.47 -15.25
N PHE A 240 9.89 -2.68 -14.78
CA PHE A 240 8.98 -3.80 -14.92
C PHE A 240 7.82 -3.63 -13.96
N TYR A 241 6.62 -3.89 -14.47
CA TYR A 241 5.39 -3.94 -13.70
C TYR A 241 4.91 -5.39 -13.71
N PRO A 242 5.47 -6.29 -12.87
CA PRO A 242 5.37 -7.72 -13.11
C PRO A 242 3.92 -8.23 -12.99
N ASN A 243 3.48 -9.08 -13.92
CA ASN A 243 2.21 -9.80 -13.88
C ASN A 243 2.32 -11.20 -13.24
N LYS A 244 3.54 -11.60 -12.85
CA LYS A 244 3.82 -12.81 -12.07
C LYS A 244 5.04 -12.61 -11.19
N VAL A 245 5.16 -13.42 -10.14
CA VAL A 245 6.32 -13.42 -9.25
C VAL A 245 7.57 -13.84 -10.02
N LEU A 246 8.64 -13.04 -9.98
CA LEU A 246 9.78 -13.19 -10.89
C LEU A 246 10.66 -14.40 -10.61
N SER A 247 10.73 -14.90 -9.37
CA SER A 247 11.51 -16.12 -9.10
C SER A 247 10.92 -17.36 -9.78
N LEU A 248 9.62 -17.36 -10.11
CA LEU A 248 8.97 -18.45 -10.83
C LEU A 248 9.39 -18.52 -12.31
N LEU A 249 9.91 -17.43 -12.89
CA LEU A 249 10.45 -17.42 -14.26
C LEU A 249 11.68 -18.31 -14.40
N ASN A 250 12.56 -18.30 -13.40
CA ASN A 250 13.79 -19.10 -13.41
C ASN A 250 13.52 -20.59 -13.20
N ALA A 251 12.42 -20.93 -12.49
CA ALA A 251 11.97 -22.32 -12.33
C ALA A 251 11.37 -22.88 -13.63
N GLU A 252 10.67 -22.06 -14.42
CA GLU A 252 10.13 -22.45 -15.72
C GLU A 252 11.22 -22.74 -16.77
N THR A 253 12.40 -22.12 -16.63
CA THR A 253 13.54 -22.37 -17.54
C THR A 253 14.33 -23.66 -17.23
N PHE A 254 14.06 -24.34 -16.12
CA PHE A 254 14.83 -25.51 -15.67
C PHE A 254 14.10 -26.86 -15.76
N ASP A 255 12.83 -26.88 -16.19
CA ASP A 255 12.03 -28.11 -16.21
C ASP A 255 11.21 -28.26 -17.51
N SER A 256 11.92 -28.29 -18.65
CA SER A 256 11.32 -28.63 -19.94
C SER A 256 10.77 -30.07 -20.00
N ASP A 257 11.27 -30.95 -19.14
CA ASP A 257 10.90 -32.37 -19.13
C ASP A 257 9.61 -32.65 -18.33
N LYS A 258 9.32 -31.93 -17.24
CA LYS A 258 8.01 -32.09 -16.56
C LYS A 258 6.86 -31.37 -17.25
N LYS A 259 7.12 -30.31 -18.03
CA LYS A 259 6.05 -29.61 -18.77
C LYS A 259 5.33 -30.54 -19.73
N SER A 260 6.09 -31.39 -20.45
CA SER A 260 5.56 -32.45 -21.31
C SER A 260 4.61 -33.40 -20.55
N SER A 261 5.02 -33.87 -19.37
CA SER A 261 4.24 -34.82 -18.58
C SER A 261 2.97 -34.17 -17.99
N PHE A 262 3.05 -32.91 -17.58
CA PHE A 262 1.90 -32.18 -17.05
C PHE A 262 0.87 -31.84 -18.13
N ASP A 263 1.33 -31.45 -19.33
CA ASP A 263 0.47 -31.18 -20.47
C ASP A 263 -0.29 -32.45 -20.90
N GLU A 264 0.38 -33.61 -20.90
CA GLU A 264 -0.24 -34.92 -21.18
C GLU A 264 -1.28 -35.33 -20.11
N LEU A 265 -1.02 -35.04 -18.84
CA LEU A 265 -1.98 -35.24 -17.74
C LEU A 265 -3.20 -34.32 -17.84
N LEU A 266 -3.00 -33.06 -18.27
CA LEU A 266 -4.10 -32.11 -18.48
C LEU A 266 -4.98 -32.50 -19.67
N GLU A 267 -4.40 -32.96 -20.78
CA GLU A 267 -5.16 -33.51 -21.90
C GLU A 267 -5.98 -34.73 -21.49
N THR A 268 -5.37 -35.65 -20.75
CA THR A 268 -6.04 -36.84 -20.23
C THR A 268 -7.21 -36.46 -19.31
N ARG A 269 -7.02 -35.50 -18.39
CA ARG A 269 -8.08 -35.00 -17.51
C ARG A 269 -9.24 -34.39 -18.30
N ASN A 270 -8.94 -33.56 -19.30
CA ASN A 270 -9.96 -32.89 -20.11
C ASN A 270 -10.75 -33.89 -20.96
N TYR A 271 -10.10 -34.95 -21.46
CA TYR A 271 -10.76 -36.06 -22.14
C TYR A 271 -11.79 -36.76 -21.24
N TRP A 272 -11.42 -37.11 -20.01
CA TRP A 272 -12.35 -37.75 -19.06
C TRP A 272 -13.49 -36.83 -18.60
N ILE A 273 -13.24 -35.54 -18.44
CA ILE A 273 -14.30 -34.55 -18.16
C ILE A 273 -15.30 -34.48 -19.33
N SER A 274 -14.80 -34.52 -20.57
CA SER A 274 -15.65 -34.54 -21.77
C SER A 274 -16.52 -35.79 -21.83
N ILE A 275 -15.93 -36.98 -21.57
CA ILE A 275 -16.68 -38.24 -21.47
C ILE A 275 -17.74 -38.16 -20.36
N TYR A 276 -17.35 -37.70 -19.17
CA TYR A 276 -18.27 -37.59 -18.05
C TYR A 276 -19.46 -36.67 -18.38
N LYS A 277 -19.21 -35.51 -19.00
CA LYS A 277 -20.25 -34.59 -19.46
C LYS A 277 -21.17 -35.23 -20.50
N THR A 278 -20.59 -35.98 -21.45
CA THR A 278 -21.35 -36.69 -22.49
C THR A 278 -22.23 -37.79 -21.89
N ILE A 279 -21.70 -38.59 -20.96
CA ILE A 279 -22.46 -39.62 -20.24
C ILE A 279 -23.58 -38.99 -19.42
N LYS A 280 -23.29 -37.92 -18.65
CA LYS A 280 -24.30 -37.15 -17.90
C LYS A 280 -25.41 -36.61 -18.80
N PHE A 281 -25.05 -36.11 -19.98
CA PHE A 281 -26.01 -35.62 -20.96
C PHE A 281 -26.90 -36.75 -21.52
N LEU A 282 -26.31 -37.91 -21.85
CA LEU A 282 -27.07 -39.08 -22.31
C LEU A 282 -28.01 -39.65 -21.24
N ILE A 283 -27.57 -39.69 -19.97
CA ILE A 283 -28.43 -40.07 -18.83
C ILE A 283 -29.59 -39.08 -18.69
N TRP A 284 -29.32 -37.78 -18.79
CA TRP A 284 -30.37 -36.75 -18.73
C TRP A 284 -31.33 -36.83 -19.92
N ALA A 285 -30.86 -37.18 -21.11
CA ALA A 285 -31.68 -37.27 -22.32
C ALA A 285 -32.52 -38.57 -22.44
N THR A 286 -32.36 -39.51 -21.50
CA THR A 286 -33.07 -40.81 -21.49
C THR A 286 -34.04 -40.96 -20.31
N ILE A 287 -34.21 -39.90 -19.51
CA ILE A 287 -35.20 -39.74 -18.45
C ILE A 287 -36.21 -38.68 -18.91
#